data_AF-A0A0M3KA84-F1
#
_entry.id   AF-A0A0M3KA84-F1
#
_cell.length_a   1.000
_cell.length_b   1.000
_cell.length_c   1.000
_cell.angle_alpha   90.00
_cell.angle_beta   90.00
_cell.angle_gamma   90.00
#
_symmetry.space_group_name_H-M   'P 1'
#
loop_
_entity.id
_entity.type
_entity.pdbx_description
1 polymer ?
#
loop_
_entity_poly.entity_id
_entity_poly.type
_entity_poly.pdbx_seq_one_letter_code
_entity_poly.pdbx_strand_id
1 'polypeptide(L)'
;MEVEAQYVHEVYTRLASHTAQNDSSKKLRIWPNVKSFISSLPSGSVVIDVGCGQMKYRIDDGFLLGSDMCPGVLQQIYKHPLADVHLADALYLPYR
;
A
#
# COMPACT_ATOMS: atom_id res chain seq x y z
N MET A 1 -0.69 -9.07 -21.34
CA MET A 1 -0.96 -9.54 -19.96
C MET A 1 -0.03 -10.68 -19.55
N GLU A 2 0.33 -11.63 -20.41
CA GLU A 2 1.17 -12.78 -20.00
C GLU A 2 2.59 -12.38 -19.53
N VAL A 3 3.22 -11.42 -20.21
CA VAL A 3 4.50 -10.83 -19.78
C VAL A 3 4.38 -10.14 -18.41
N GLU A 4 3.32 -9.38 -18.19
CA GLU A 4 3.08 -8.70 -16.90
C GLU A 4 2.82 -9.71 -15.78
N ALA A 5 2.03 -10.75 -16.04
CA ALA A 5 1.79 -11.83 -15.10
C ALA A 5 3.10 -12.49 -14.65
N GLN A 6 3.95 -12.86 -15.60
CA GLN A 6 5.20 -13.57 -15.34
C GLN A 6 6.27 -12.67 -14.68
N TYR A 7 6.44 -11.44 -15.14
CA TYR A 7 7.58 -10.59 -14.73
C TYR A 7 7.21 -9.53 -13.69
N VAL A 8 5.92 -9.28 -13.45
CA VAL A 8 5.43 -8.36 -12.42
C VAL A 8 4.71 -9.15 -11.33
N HIS A 9 3.53 -9.72 -11.62
CA HIS A 9 2.69 -10.31 -10.57
C HIS A 9 3.35 -11.47 -9.84
N GLU A 10 3.99 -12.40 -10.55
CA GLU A 10 4.73 -13.50 -9.93
C GLU A 10 5.91 -13.00 -9.08
N VAL A 11 6.66 -12.02 -9.57
CA VAL A 11 7.81 -11.46 -8.86
C VAL A 11 7.35 -10.78 -7.56
N TYR A 12 6.32 -9.93 -7.62
CA TYR A 12 5.75 -9.30 -6.43
C TYR A 12 5.21 -10.33 -5.44
N THR A 13 4.54 -11.38 -5.93
CA THR A 13 4.03 -12.47 -5.07
C THR A 13 5.16 -13.19 -4.33
N ARG A 14 6.28 -13.49 -5.02
CA ARG A 14 7.47 -14.09 -4.41
C ARG A 14 8.16 -13.14 -3.41
N LEU A 15 8.23 -11.85 -3.73
CA LEU A 15 8.79 -10.85 -2.81
C LEU A 15 7.95 -10.69 -1.54
N ALA A 16 6.62 -10.73 -1.67
CA ALA A 16 5.72 -10.66 -0.53
C ALA A 16 5.92 -11.86 0.43
N SER A 17 6.06 -13.08 -0.09
CA SER A 17 6.26 -14.27 0.75
C SER A 17 7.62 -14.25 1.47
N HIS A 18 8.69 -13.83 0.80
CA HIS A 18 10.01 -13.69 1.43
C HIS A 18 10.06 -12.60 2.52
N THR A 19 9.34 -11.50 2.31
CA THR A 19 9.30 -10.40 3.29
C THR A 19 8.57 -10.81 4.56
N ALA A 20 7.49 -11.59 4.43
CA ALA A 20 6.79 -12.15 5.59
C ALA A 20 7.66 -13.13 6.41
N GLN A 21 8.58 -13.86 5.76
CA GLN A 21 9.40 -14.87 6.43
C GLN A 21 10.69 -14.33 7.07
N ASN A 22 11.28 -13.26 6.51
CA ASN A 22 12.64 -12.87 6.87
C ASN A 22 12.75 -11.69 7.85
N ASP A 23 11.70 -10.88 8.08
CA ASP A 23 11.87 -9.75 8.99
C ASP A 23 10.56 -9.07 9.43
N SER A 24 10.04 -9.41 10.61
CA SER A 24 8.99 -8.61 11.28
C SER A 24 9.51 -7.27 11.83
N SER A 25 10.81 -6.98 11.70
CA SER A 25 11.47 -5.79 12.26
C SER A 25 12.00 -4.78 11.22
N LYS A 26 11.87 -5.08 9.91
CA LYS A 26 12.26 -4.14 8.85
C LYS A 26 11.33 -2.93 8.82
N LYS A 27 11.80 -1.80 9.35
CA LYS A 27 11.12 -0.51 9.20
C LYS A 27 10.91 -0.20 7.72
N LEU A 28 9.66 -0.04 7.32
CA LEU A 28 9.31 0.42 5.97
C LEU A 28 9.99 1.77 5.69
N ARG A 29 10.64 1.89 4.54
CA ARG A 29 11.31 3.14 4.14
C ARG A 29 10.26 4.20 3.86
N ILE A 30 10.12 5.15 4.78
CA ILE A 30 9.26 6.32 4.65
C ILE A 30 10.00 7.41 3.88
N TRP A 31 9.40 7.88 2.79
CA TRP A 31 9.95 9.01 2.02
C TRP A 31 9.62 10.33 2.75
N PRO A 32 10.62 11.13 3.19
CA PRO A 32 10.38 12.30 4.04
C PRO A 32 9.45 13.33 3.42
N ASN A 33 9.59 13.62 2.13
CA ASN A 33 8.76 14.61 1.44
C ASN A 33 7.31 14.13 1.31
N VAL A 34 7.08 12.83 1.11
CA VAL A 34 5.72 12.27 1.08
C VAL A 34 5.11 12.32 2.47
N LYS A 35 5.88 11.99 3.52
CA LYS A 35 5.41 12.15 4.91
C LYS A 35 5.02 13.59 5.20
N SER A 36 5.86 14.56 4.81
CA SER A 36 5.57 15.98 4.99
C SER A 36 4.31 16.42 4.26
N PHE A 37 4.11 15.95 3.02
CA PHE A 37 2.89 16.21 2.25
C PHE A 37 1.66 15.67 2.97
N ILE A 38 1.68 14.40 3.38
CA ILE A 38 0.58 13.75 4.10
C ILE A 38 0.26 14.49 5.41
N SER A 39 1.27 14.86 6.19
CA SER A 39 1.10 15.63 7.43
C SER A 39 0.61 17.06 7.21
N SER A 40 0.72 17.60 5.99
CA SER A 40 0.23 18.94 5.65
C SER A 40 -1.23 18.96 5.18
N LEU A 41 -1.84 17.79 4.99
CA LEU A 41 -3.23 17.70 4.55
C LEU A 41 -4.18 18.23 5.63
N PRO A 42 -5.30 18.88 5.25
CA PRO A 42 -6.33 19.28 6.18
C PRO A 42 -6.87 18.09 7.00
N SER A 43 -7.28 18.34 8.24
CA SER A 43 -8.03 17.40 9.07
C SER A 43 -9.26 16.85 8.33
N GLY A 44 -9.53 15.56 8.49
CA GLY A 44 -10.62 14.87 7.78
C GLY A 44 -10.33 14.54 6.31
N SER A 45 -9.12 14.75 5.81
CA SER A 45 -8.76 14.41 4.43
C SER A 45 -8.87 12.91 4.15
N VAL A 46 -9.27 12.56 2.93
CA VAL A 46 -9.21 11.19 2.41
C VAL A 46 -8.00 11.08 1.48
N VAL A 47 -7.09 10.16 1.80
CA VAL A 47 -5.89 9.88 1.01
C VAL A 47 -6.06 8.54 0.33
N ILE A 48 -5.74 8.50 -0.96
CA ILE A 48 -5.73 7.27 -1.74
C ILE A 48 -4.27 6.92 -2.08
N ASP A 49 -3.79 5.79 -1.57
CA ASP A 49 -2.46 5.24 -1.83
C ASP A 49 -2.57 4.12 -2.89
N VAL A 50 -2.29 4.45 -4.16
CA VAL A 50 -2.38 3.51 -5.30
C VAL A 50 -1.04 2.81 -5.50
N GLY A 51 -1.06 1.47 -5.48
CA GLY A 51 0.14 0.65 -5.34
C GLY A 51 0.71 0.71 -3.93
N CYS A 52 -0.16 0.60 -2.91
CA CYS A 52 0.18 0.89 -1.52
C CYS A 52 1.21 -0.08 -0.91
N GLY A 53 1.43 -1.25 -1.51
CA GLY A 53 2.31 -2.28 -0.98
C GLY A 53 1.93 -2.66 0.45
N GLN A 54 2.83 -2.44 1.42
CA GLN A 54 2.61 -2.71 2.84
C GLN A 54 1.96 -1.54 3.61
N MET A 55 1.38 -0.56 2.91
CA MET A 55 0.72 0.62 3.49
C MET A 55 1.60 1.35 4.51
N LYS A 56 2.72 1.89 4.03
CA LYS A 56 3.76 2.45 4.90
C LYS A 56 3.42 3.82 5.51
N TYR A 57 2.44 4.52 4.94
CA TYR A 57 2.03 5.84 5.41
C TYR A 57 0.88 5.74 6.42
N ARG A 58 0.82 6.72 7.31
CA ARG A 58 -0.25 6.86 8.30
C ARG A 58 -0.67 8.32 8.34
N ILE A 59 -1.93 8.52 8.69
CA ILE A 59 -2.54 9.84 8.91
C ILE A 59 -3.09 9.86 10.33
N ASP A 60 -2.99 11.01 10.98
CA ASP A 60 -3.46 11.17 12.35
C ASP A 60 -4.96 11.50 12.39
N ASP A 61 -5.47 12.18 11.36
CA ASP A 61 -6.87 12.59 11.24
C ASP A 61 -7.31 12.58 9.77
N GLY A 62 -8.30 11.73 9.45
CA GLY A 62 -8.77 11.46 8.09
C GLY A 62 -8.98 9.97 7.81
N PHE A 63 -9.00 9.59 6.53
CA PHE A 63 -9.05 8.18 6.11
C PHE A 63 -8.02 7.85 5.01
N LEU A 64 -7.35 6.70 5.12
CA LEU A 64 -6.37 6.23 4.15
C LEU A 64 -6.91 4.99 3.42
N LEU A 65 -7.13 5.11 2.12
CA LEU A 65 -7.56 4.02 1.25
C LEU A 65 -6.36 3.52 0.44
N GLY A 66 -5.97 2.26 0.64
CA GLY A 66 -4.88 1.64 -0.08
C GLY A 66 -5.40 0.69 -1.15
N SER A 67 -4.77 0.67 -2.32
CA SER A 67 -5.02 -0.38 -3.31
C SER A 67 -3.71 -0.95 -3.83
N ASP A 68 -3.63 -2.28 -3.97
CA ASP A 68 -2.51 -2.96 -4.62
C ASP A 68 -3.03 -4.18 -5.38
N MET A 69 -2.25 -4.65 -6.37
CA MET A 69 -2.57 -5.85 -7.15
C MET A 69 -1.97 -7.13 -6.57
N CYS A 70 -1.15 -7.04 -5.52
CA CYS A 70 -0.51 -8.19 -4.88
C CYS A 70 -1.28 -8.61 -3.61
N PRO A 71 -2.08 -9.70 -3.62
CA PRO A 71 -2.83 -10.12 -2.43
C PRO A 71 -1.92 -10.44 -1.24
N GLY A 72 -0.75 -11.04 -1.52
CA GLY A 72 0.20 -11.45 -0.49
C GLY A 72 0.80 -10.28 0.29
N VAL A 73 0.94 -9.10 -0.31
CA VAL A 73 1.43 -7.91 0.41
C VAL A 73 0.32 -7.27 1.25
N LEU A 74 -0.91 -7.23 0.72
CA LEU A 74 -2.05 -6.66 1.43
C LEU A 74 -2.40 -7.45 2.71
N GLN A 75 -2.23 -8.78 2.68
CA GLN A 75 -2.44 -9.64 3.85
C GLN A 75 -1.48 -9.36 5.02
N GLN A 76 -0.35 -8.70 4.76
CA GLN A 76 0.65 -8.38 5.79
C GLN A 76 0.37 -7.05 6.50
N ILE A 77 -0.60 -6.27 6.01
CA ILE A 77 -0.87 -4.94 6.52
C ILE A 77 -1.54 -5.02 7.89
N TYR A 78 -1.01 -4.27 8.85
CA TYR A 78 -1.64 -4.09 10.14
C TYR A 78 -2.93 -3.27 10.00
N LYS A 79 -4.05 -3.84 10.45
CA LYS A 79 -5.35 -3.16 10.42
C LYS A 79 -5.34 -1.93 11.32
N HIS A 80 -5.65 -0.77 10.74
CA HIS A 80 -5.77 0.50 11.45
C HIS A 80 -7.19 1.05 11.29
N PRO A 81 -7.83 1.60 12.33
CA PRO A 81 -9.23 2.07 12.25
C PRO A 81 -9.50 3.13 11.18
N LEU A 82 -8.48 3.93 10.86
CA LEU A 82 -8.53 5.00 9.86
C LEU A 82 -7.99 4.58 8.49
N ALA A 83 -7.83 3.27 8.25
CA ALA A 83 -7.31 2.77 6.99
C ALA A 83 -8.09 1.55 6.51
N ASP A 84 -8.28 1.47 5.19
CA ASP A 84 -8.81 0.29 4.51
C ASP A 84 -7.96 -0.04 3.28
N VAL A 85 -7.93 -1.31 2.88
CA VAL A 85 -7.09 -1.81 1.79
C VAL A 85 -7.86 -2.72 0.85
N HIS A 86 -7.70 -2.51 -0.45
CA HIS A 86 -8.43 -3.24 -1.48
C HIS A 86 -7.48 -3.89 -2.49
N LEU A 87 -7.83 -5.09 -2.94
CA LEU A 87 -7.19 -5.71 -4.10
C LEU A 87 -7.79 -5.09 -5.36
N ALA A 88 -7.03 -4.25 -6.07
CA ALA A 88 -7.54 -3.55 -7.24
C ALA A 88 -6.43 -3.19 -8.22
N ASP A 89 -6.78 -3.17 -9.51
CA ASP A 89 -5.90 -2.74 -10.59
C ASP A 89 -5.93 -1.22 -10.72
N ALA A 90 -4.75 -0.61 -10.60
CA ALA A 90 -4.56 0.84 -10.67
C ALA A 90 -5.09 1.46 -11.99
N LEU A 91 -5.15 0.68 -13.07
CA LEU A 91 -5.63 1.14 -14.38
C LEU A 91 -7.16 1.22 -14.47
N TYR A 92 -7.89 0.56 -13.56
CA TYR A 92 -9.35 0.44 -13.61
C TYR A 92 -10.05 0.99 -12.35
N LEU A 93 -9.36 1.84 -11.60
CA LEU A 93 -9.93 2.48 -10.41
C LEU A 93 -11.08 3.42 -10.80
N PRO A 94 -12.19 3.45 -10.03
CA PRO A 94 -13.39 4.21 -10.39
C PRO A 94 -13.31 5.71 -10.07
N TYR A 95 -12.25 6.16 -9.41
CA TYR A 95 -12.03 7.56 -9.01
C TYR A 95 -11.07 8.26 -9.98
N ARG A 96 -11.31 9.56 -10.23
CA ARG A 96 -10.54 10.42 -11.15
C ARG A 96 -10.36 11.80 -10.55
#